data_AF-A0A1I2VFI5-F1
#
_entry.id   AF-A0A1I2VFI5-F1
#
_cell.length_a   1.000
_cell.length_b   1.000
_cell.length_c   1.000
_cell.angle_alpha   90.00
_cell.angle_beta   90.00
_cell.angle_gamma   90.00
#
_symmetry.space_group_name_H-M   'P 1'
#
loop_
_entity.id
_entity.type
_entity.pdbx_description
1 polymer ?
#
loop_
_entity_poly.entity_id
_entity_poly.type
_entity_poly.pdbx_seq_one_letter_code
_entity_poly.pdbx_strand_id
1 'polypeptide(L)'
;MNPPLLAPLAASTLGTSGAFDQQGRLWVAHAGDDGIALHSSADEGHSWTPPRQVLPKPEAVEANGETRPKIAFGPQDQLYLGYIQALGKHHSVRR
;
A
#
# COMPACT_ATOMS: atom_id res chain seq x y z
N MET A 1 12.69 35.69 -18.06
CA MET A 1 12.23 35.21 -16.74
C MET A 1 11.54 33.88 -16.97
N ASN A 2 12.12 32.78 -16.49
CA ASN A 2 11.54 31.45 -16.58
C ASN A 2 10.78 31.21 -15.26
N PRO A 3 9.48 30.88 -15.26
CA PRO A 3 8.81 30.52 -14.02
C PRO A 3 9.42 29.21 -13.48
N PRO A 4 9.50 29.02 -12.15
CA PRO A 4 9.90 27.73 -11.63
C PRO A 4 8.83 26.72 -12.04
N LEU A 5 9.25 25.60 -12.63
CA LEU A 5 8.39 24.43 -12.73
C LEU A 5 8.03 24.07 -11.29
N LEU A 6 6.76 24.26 -10.93
CA LEU A 6 6.22 23.67 -9.71
C LEU A 6 6.54 22.18 -9.81
N ALA A 7 7.38 21.68 -8.91
CA ALA A 7 7.46 20.24 -8.70
C ALA A 7 6.01 19.75 -8.57
N PRO A 8 5.59 18.70 -9.30
CA PRO A 8 4.26 18.16 -9.06
C PRO A 8 4.19 17.91 -7.55
N LEU A 9 3.16 18.45 -6.88
CA LEU A 9 2.85 17.97 -5.54
C LEU A 9 2.76 16.47 -5.72
N ALA A 10 3.69 15.72 -5.11
CA ALA A 10 3.61 14.27 -5.09
C ALA A 10 2.19 13.96 -4.62
N ALA A 11 1.37 13.43 -5.52
CA ALA A 11 -0.03 13.18 -5.23
C ALA A 11 0.00 12.21 -4.06
N SER A 12 -0.36 12.67 -2.86
CA SER A 12 -0.28 11.88 -1.65
C SER A 12 -0.98 10.55 -1.91
N THR A 13 -0.21 9.47 -1.94
CA THR A 13 -0.72 8.13 -2.20
C THR A 13 -1.50 7.70 -0.96
N LEU A 14 -2.79 8.00 -0.93
CA LEU A 14 -3.69 7.75 0.21
C LEU A 14 -4.27 6.32 0.16
N GLY A 15 -3.49 5.35 -0.30
CA GLY A 15 -3.92 3.97 -0.45
C GLY A 15 -3.85 3.22 0.87
N THR A 16 -4.84 3.43 1.74
CA THR A 16 -4.94 2.73 3.03
C THR A 16 -6.15 1.81 3.06
N SER A 17 -5.99 0.60 3.58
CA SER A 17 -7.08 -0.31 3.91
C SER A 17 -6.90 -0.94 5.28
N GLY A 18 -8.02 -1.27 5.92
CA GLY A 18 -8.03 -1.94 7.21
C GLY A 18 -9.06 -3.07 7.23
N ALA A 19 -8.76 -4.14 7.96
CA ALA A 19 -9.66 -5.26 8.19
C ALA A 19 -9.36 -5.95 9.53
N PHE A 20 -10.38 -6.54 10.14
CA PHE A 20 -10.23 -7.35 11.35
C PHE A 20 -10.04 -8.82 11.01
N ASP A 21 -9.08 -9.48 11.67
CA ASP A 21 -8.93 -10.93 11.58
C ASP A 21 -9.93 -11.67 12.49
N GLN A 22 -9.90 -13.02 12.45
CA GLN A 22 -10.82 -13.84 13.26
C GLN A 22 -10.58 -13.72 14.78
N GLN A 23 -9.43 -13.18 15.19
CA GLN A 23 -9.10 -12.94 16.60
C GLN A 23 -9.42 -11.50 17.03
N GLY A 24 -10.01 -10.68 16.15
CA GLY A 24 -10.36 -9.30 16.43
C GLY A 24 -9.19 -8.32 16.36
N ARG A 25 -8.02 -8.74 15.84
CA ARG A 25 -6.92 -7.79 15.61
C ARG A 25 -7.19 -6.98 14.36
N LEU A 26 -7.01 -5.67 14.47
CA LEU A 26 -7.07 -4.74 13.34
C LEU A 26 -5.77 -4.80 12.57
N TRP A 27 -5.83 -5.11 11.28
CA TRP A 27 -4.71 -5.03 10.35
C TRP A 27 -4.91 -3.85 9.41
N VAL A 28 -3.85 -3.06 9.20
CA VAL A 28 -3.87 -1.91 8.29
C VAL A 28 -2.70 -1.98 7.31
N ALA A 29 -3.03 -1.88 6.03
CA ALA A 29 -2.09 -1.83 4.93
C ALA A 29 -2.10 -0.42 4.32
N HIS A 30 -0.91 0.15 4.13
CA HIS A 30 -0.73 1.48 3.53
C HIS A 30 0.29 1.39 2.39
N ALA A 31 -0.09 1.84 1.21
CA ALA A 31 0.81 2.03 0.07
C ALA A 31 1.61 3.33 0.22
N GLY A 32 2.92 3.26 0.05
CA GLY A 32 3.82 4.42 -0.02
C GLY A 32 4.74 4.33 -1.24
N ASP A 33 5.76 5.18 -1.27
CA ASP A 33 6.65 5.32 -2.44
C ASP A 33 7.39 4.02 -2.78
N ASP A 34 7.74 3.21 -1.77
CA ASP A 34 8.58 2.00 -1.91
C ASP A 34 7.82 0.68 -1.72
N GLY A 35 6.48 0.69 -1.70
CA GLY A 35 5.67 -0.53 -1.57
C GLY A 35 4.56 -0.41 -0.54
N ILE A 36 4.31 -1.49 0.22
CA ILE A 36 3.20 -1.57 1.17
C ILE A 36 3.72 -1.88 2.57
N ALA A 37 3.40 -1.00 3.51
CA ALA A 37 3.61 -1.21 4.92
C ALA A 37 2.36 -1.83 5.55
N LEU A 38 2.56 -2.85 6.37
CA LEU A 38 1.52 -3.51 7.16
C LEU A 38 1.81 -3.34 8.65
N HIS A 39 0.80 -2.98 9.42
CA HIS A 39 0.85 -2.95 10.88
C HIS A 39 -0.46 -3.48 11.44
N SER A 40 -0.44 -3.93 12.69
CA SER A 40 -1.63 -4.42 13.38
C SER A 40 -1.76 -3.83 14.77
N SER A 41 -3.00 -3.87 15.26
CA SER A 41 -3.38 -3.47 16.61
C SER A 41 -4.25 -4.56 17.22
N ALA A 42 -4.02 -4.84 18.50
CA ALA A 42 -4.83 -5.74 19.30
C ALA A 42 -5.82 -5.01 20.21
N ASP A 43 -5.83 -3.67 20.16
CA ASP A 43 -6.56 -2.77 21.05
C ASP A 43 -7.25 -1.65 20.26
N GLU A 44 -7.93 -2.03 19.17
CA GLU A 44 -8.78 -1.15 18.36
C GLU A 44 -8.07 0.11 17.81
N GLY A 45 -6.76 0.03 17.61
CA GLY A 45 -5.91 1.09 17.08
C GLY A 45 -5.28 1.99 18.14
N HIS A 46 -5.40 1.66 19.42
CA HIS A 46 -4.77 2.42 20.51
C HIS A 46 -3.24 2.26 20.51
N SER A 47 -2.75 1.06 20.19
CA SER A 47 -1.34 0.76 20.00
C SER A 47 -1.11 -0.08 18.74
N TRP A 48 0.09 0.04 18.18
CA TRP A 48 0.43 -0.54 16.89
C TRP A 48 1.74 -1.32 16.95
N THR A 49 1.79 -2.44 16.24
CA THR A 49 3.06 -3.11 15.94
C THR A 49 3.93 -2.20 15.07
N PRO A 50 5.27 -2.34 15.11
CA PRO A 50 6.14 -1.71 14.14
C PRO A 50 5.71 -2.03 12.69
N PRO A 51 5.79 -1.07 11.77
CA PRO A 51 5.40 -1.30 10.38
C PRO A 51 6.34 -2.31 9.73
N ARG A 52 5.77 -3.27 9.02
CA ARG A 52 6.50 -4.29 8.25
C ARG A 52 6.29 -4.07 6.76
N GLN A 53 7.38 -3.99 6.00
CA GLN A 53 7.32 -4.08 4.55
C GLN A 53 6.93 -5.50 4.12
N VAL A 54 5.89 -5.61 3.30
CA VAL A 54 5.33 -6.90 2.88
C VAL A 54 5.85 -7.35 1.52
N LEU A 55 6.37 -6.43 0.72
CA LEU A 55 6.94 -6.75 -0.58
C LEU A 55 8.40 -7.20 -0.42
N PRO A 56 8.82 -8.28 -1.10
CA PRO A 56 10.20 -8.77 -1.02
C PRO A 56 11.20 -7.82 -1.69
N LYS A 57 10.72 -6.94 -2.58
CA LYS A 57 11.49 -5.89 -3.25
C LYS A 57 10.64 -4.61 -3.27
N PRO A 58 11.26 -3.44 -3.23
CA PRO A 58 10.53 -2.18 -3.44
C PRO A 58 9.86 -2.16 -4.81
N GLU A 59 8.56 -1.86 -4.82
CA GLU A 59 7.75 -1.73 -6.02
C GLU A 59 6.87 -0.49 -5.91
N ALA A 60 6.71 0.23 -7.01
CA ALA A 60 5.75 1.32 -7.08
C ALA A 60 4.33 0.74 -7.05
N VAL A 61 3.50 1.24 -6.14
CA VAL A 61 2.11 0.79 -5.95
C VAL A 61 1.15 1.89 -6.37
N GLU A 62 0.24 1.59 -7.28
CA GLU A 62 -0.87 2.49 -7.60
C GLU A 62 -1.83 2.53 -6.41
N ALA A 63 -2.14 3.72 -5.91
CA ALA A 63 -2.97 3.90 -4.72
C ALA A 63 -3.93 5.11 -4.80
N ASN A 64 -4.36 5.45 -6.02
CA ASN A 64 -5.38 6.46 -6.26
C ASN A 64 -6.81 5.94 -5.95
N GLY A 65 -7.29 6.18 -4.73
CA GLY A 65 -8.70 5.97 -4.36
C GLY A 65 -9.18 4.51 -4.41
N GLU A 66 -9.55 4.00 -5.59
CA GLU A 66 -10.05 2.64 -5.81
C GLU A 66 -8.95 1.58 -5.91
N THR A 67 -7.72 1.98 -6.23
CA THR A 67 -6.58 1.07 -6.41
C THR A 67 -5.84 0.73 -5.12
N ARG A 68 -6.37 1.17 -3.97
CA ARG A 68 -5.80 0.88 -2.64
C ARG A 68 -5.59 -0.63 -2.41
N PRO A 69 -4.57 -1.01 -1.61
CA PRO A 69 -4.38 -2.41 -1.22
C PRO A 69 -5.64 -2.99 -0.58
N LYS A 70 -5.87 -4.29 -0.75
CA LYS A 70 -6.99 -5.03 -0.18
C LYS A 70 -6.46 -6.13 0.73
N ILE A 71 -7.06 -6.26 1.91
CA ILE A 71 -6.73 -7.30 2.89
C ILE A 71 -7.85 -8.34 2.88
N ALA A 72 -7.49 -9.62 2.87
CA ALA A 72 -8.40 -10.73 3.10
C ALA A 72 -7.77 -11.77 4.02
N PHE A 73 -8.59 -12.51 4.76
CA PHE A 73 -8.14 -13.53 5.70
C PHE A 73 -8.59 -14.92 5.26
N GLY A 74 -7.70 -15.90 5.39
CA GLY A 74 -8.00 -17.31 5.18
C GLY A 74 -8.48 -18.00 6.47
N PRO A 75 -8.96 -19.25 6.38
CA PRO A 75 -9.48 -20.01 7.53
C PRO A 75 -8.38 -20.51 8.49
N GLN A 76 -7.11 -20.34 8.15
CA GLN A 76 -5.94 -20.84 8.90
C GLN A 76 -4.99 -19.69 9.27
N ASP A 77 -5.53 -18.58 9.77
CA ASP A 77 -4.76 -17.38 10.16
C ASP A 77 -3.87 -16.81 9.04
N GLN A 78 -4.27 -17.03 7.80
CA GLN A 78 -3.59 -16.51 6.61
C GLN A 78 -4.02 -15.08 6.35
N LEU A 79 -3.09 -14.24 5.92
CA LEU A 79 -3.34 -12.88 5.44
C LEU A 79 -2.97 -12.79 3.96
N TYR A 80 -3.93 -12.40 3.14
CA TYR A 80 -3.76 -12.14 1.72
C TYR A 80 -3.81 -10.64 1.46
N LEU A 81 -2.88 -10.16 0.65
CA LEU A 81 -2.78 -8.77 0.25
C LEU A 81 -2.85 -8.69 -1.27
N GLY A 82 -3.89 -8.03 -1.79
CA GLY A 82 -4.02 -7.70 -3.20
C GLY A 82 -3.70 -6.24 -3.45
N TYR A 83 -2.89 -5.93 -4.45
CA TYR A 83 -2.53 -4.56 -4.83
C TYR A 83 -2.29 -4.46 -6.34
N ILE A 84 -2.23 -3.23 -6.85
CA ILE A 84 -1.89 -2.95 -8.25
C ILE A 84 -0.47 -2.40 -8.28
N GLN A 85 0.42 -3.14 -8.96
CA GLN A 85 1.77 -2.67 -9.23
C GLN A 85 1.75 -1.65 -10.37
N ALA A 86 2.36 -0.49 -10.15
CA ALA A 86 2.59 0.49 -11.19
C ALA A 86 3.72 0.00 -12.09
N LEU A 87 3.39 -0.45 -13.30
CA LEU A 87 4.39 -0.74 -14.31
C LEU A 87 4.73 0.56 -15.05
N GLY A 88 6.00 0.96 -15.00
CA GLY A 88 6.48 2.13 -15.74
C GLY A 88 6.13 2.03 -17.23
N LYS A 89 6.06 3.18 -17.92
CA LYS A 89 5.71 3.24 -19.35
C LYS A 89 6.66 2.35 -20.17
N HIS A 90 6.15 1.25 -20.71
CA HIS A 90 6.86 0.46 -21.72
C HIS A 90 6.99 1.30 -22.99
N HIS A 91 8.19 1.79 -23.29
CA HIS A 91 8.52 2.23 -24.64
C HIS A 91 8.72 0.97 -25.49
N SER A 92 7.67 0.50 -26.16
CA SER A 92 7.85 -0.43 -27.28
C SER A 92 8.58 0.30 -28.39
N VAL A 93 9.90 0.17 -28.46
CA VAL A 93 10.63 0.41 -29.71
C VAL A 93 10.33 -0.78 -30.61
N ARG A 94 9.37 -0.63 -31.52
CA ARG A 94 9.33 -1.50 -32.70
C ARG A 94 10.56 -1.15 -33.54
N ARG A 95 11.46 -2.13 -33.70
CA ARG A 95 12.40 -2.15 -34.83
C ARG A 95 11.67 -2.56 -36.10
#